data_AF-A0A952X3Q9-F1
#
_entry.id   AF-A0A952X3Q9-F1
#
_cell.length_a   1.000
_cell.length_b   1.000
_cell.length_c   1.000
_cell.angle_alpha   90.00
_cell.angle_beta   90.00
_cell.angle_gamma   90.00
#
_symmetry.space_group_name_H-M   'P 1'
#
loop_
_entity.id
_entity.type
_entity.pdbx_description
1 polymer ?
#
loop_
_entity_poly.entity_id
_entity_poly.type
_entity_poly.pdbx_seq_one_letter_code
_entity_poly.pdbx_strand_id
1 'polypeptide(L)' 'MSTDETLNWGMCVDCRWWQIEPQAIATHQTTGACREPDMSVVLLRVTGNSGCGKFASGAPSRSEGASGKPPAPPPNF' A
#
# COMPACT_ATOMS: atom_id res chain seq x y z
N MET A 1 -30.85 -8.65 -6.33
CA MET A 1 -29.46 -8.73 -6.82
C MET A 1 -29.27 -7.60 -7.79
N SER A 2 -28.41 -6.62 -7.63
CA SER A 2 -27.63 -6.11 -6.51
C SER A 2 -27.42 -4.65 -6.88
N THR A 3 -27.55 -3.75 -5.91
CA THR A 3 -27.30 -2.34 -6.08
C THR A 3 -25.90 -2.12 -6.62
N ASP A 4 -25.83 -1.46 -7.77
CA ASP A 4 -24.64 -0.82 -8.34
C ASP A 4 -24.18 0.26 -7.34
N GLU A 5 -23.52 -0.18 -6.26
CA GLU A 5 -22.68 0.73 -5.49
C GLU A 5 -21.57 1.15 -6.44
N THR A 6 -21.56 2.44 -6.80
CA THR A 6 -20.61 3.03 -7.73
C THR A 6 -19.18 2.66 -7.34
N LEU A 7 -18.66 1.59 -7.92
CA LEU A 7 -17.32 1.08 -7.68
C LEU A 7 -16.34 2.11 -8.21
N ASN A 8 -15.71 2.85 -7.31
CA ASN A 8 -14.59 3.71 -7.69
C ASN A 8 -13.38 2.79 -7.85
N TRP A 9 -13.20 2.25 -9.05
CA TRP A 9 -12.05 1.41 -9.37
C TRP A 9 -10.84 2.26 -9.72
N GLY A 10 -9.68 1.91 -9.19
CA GLY A 10 -8.43 2.58 -9.55
C GLY A 10 -7.19 1.86 -8.99
N MET A 11 -6.02 2.29 -9.44
CA MET A 11 -4.74 1.67 -9.11
C MET A 11 -4.16 2.20 -7.80
N CYS A 12 -3.42 1.35 -7.08
CA CYS A 12 -2.76 1.72 -5.84
C CYS A 12 -1.74 2.84 -6.02
N VAL A 13 -1.05 2.91 -7.17
CA VAL A 13 -0.05 3.96 -7.44
C VAL A 13 -0.61 5.38 -7.38
N ASP A 14 -1.91 5.54 -7.65
CA ASP A 14 -2.63 6.82 -7.63
C ASP A 14 -3.59 6.94 -6.43
N CYS A 15 -3.50 6.02 -5.47
CA CYS A 15 -4.43 5.91 -4.35
C CYS A 15 -3.85 6.51 -3.07
N ARG A 16 -4.57 7.44 -2.44
CA ARG A 16 -4.16 8.06 -1.17
C ARG A 16 -4.03 7.07 0.00
N TRP A 17 -4.71 5.93 -0.08
CA TRP A 17 -4.69 4.89 0.96
C TRP A 17 -3.47 3.97 0.87
N TRP A 18 -2.72 4.03 -0.24
CA TRP A 18 -1.54 3.21 -0.40
C TRP A 18 -0.36 3.86 0.34
N GLN A 19 0.15 3.17 1.35
CA GLN A 19 1.30 3.60 2.13
C GLN A 19 2.58 2.99 1.54
N ILE A 20 3.54 3.83 1.19
CA ILE A 20 4.90 3.42 0.81
C ILE A 20 5.95 4.02 1.76
N GLU A 21 7.18 3.52 1.68
CA GLU A 21 8.31 4.06 2.44
C GLU A 21 8.55 5.55 2.10
N PRO A 22 9.03 6.39 3.04
CA PRO A 22 9.15 7.82 2.84
C PRO A 22 9.96 8.23 1.61
N GLN A 23 11.04 7.50 1.34
CA GLN A 23 11.95 7.77 0.21
C GLN A 23 11.69 6.88 -1.01
N ALA A 24 10.66 6.01 -0.98
CA ALA A 24 10.34 5.18 -2.12
C ALA A 24 9.76 6.02 -3.26
N ILE A 25 10.16 5.70 -4.49
CA ILE A 25 9.54 6.21 -5.70
C ILE A 25 8.21 5.46 -5.89
N ALA A 26 7.11 6.18 -6.05
CA ALA A 26 5.81 5.58 -6.33
C ALA A 26 5.80 5.06 -7.78
N THR A 27 5.88 3.74 -7.94
CA THR A 27 5.82 3.08 -9.25
C THR A 27 4.89 1.88 -9.15
N HIS A 28 4.47 1.33 -10.30
CA HIS A 28 3.67 0.10 -10.34
C HIS A 28 4.33 -1.11 -9.66
N GLN A 29 5.66 -1.13 -9.54
CA GLN A 29 6.41 -2.24 -8.96
C GLN A 29 6.78 -2.02 -7.48
N THR A 30 6.67 -0.78 -7.00
CA THR A 30 6.93 -0.47 -5.60
C THR A 30 5.95 -1.25 -4.74
N THR A 31 6.44 -1.85 -3.65
CA THR A 31 5.59 -2.54 -2.67
C THR A 31 5.22 -1.58 -1.56
N GLY A 32 3.98 -1.66 -1.09
CA GLY A 32 3.48 -0.89 0.04
C GLY A 32 2.38 -1.63 0.79
N ALA A 33 1.71 -0.93 1.70
CA ALA A 33 0.57 -1.44 2.45
C ALA A 33 -0.71 -0.68 2.08
N CYS A 34 -1.82 -1.38 1.94
CA CYS A 34 -3.13 -0.75 1.86
C CYS A 34 -3.58 -0.34 3.27
N ARG A 35 -3.96 0.93 3.44
CA ARG A 35 -4.49 1.50 4.69
C ARG A 35 -5.92 2.02 4.53
N GLU A 36 -6.64 1.44 3.59
CA GLU A 36 -8.07 1.69 3.45
C GLU A 36 -8.78 1.30 4.78
N PRO A 37 -9.68 2.14 5.33
CA PRO A 37 -10.28 1.92 6.65
C PRO A 37 -10.94 0.56 6.89
N ASP A 38 -11.61 -0.01 5.89
CA ASP A 38 -12.27 -1.32 5.98
C ASP A 38 -11.23 -2.46 6.05
N MET A 39 -9.98 -2.20 5.63
CA MET A 39 -8.86 -3.15 5.68
C MET A 39 -8.07 -3.07 6.99
N SER A 40 -8.53 -2.35 8.01
CA SER A 40 -7.84 -2.21 9.30
C SER A 40 -7.56 -3.53 10.04
N VAL A 41 -8.32 -4.59 9.74
CA VAL A 41 -8.17 -5.92 10.35
C VAL A 41 -7.01 -6.74 9.79
N VAL A 42 -6.47 -6.37 8.63
CA VAL A 42 -5.37 -7.09 7.97
C VAL A 42 -4.32 -6.13 7.43
N LEU A 43 -3.04 -6.49 7.56
CA LEU A 43 -1.98 -5.77 6.86
C LEU A 43 -1.87 -6.28 5.43
N LEU A 44 -2.69 -5.74 4.52
CA LEU A 44 -2.62 -6.12 3.12
C LEU A 44 -1.44 -5.42 2.43
N ARG A 45 -0.46 -6.20 1.98
CA ARG A 45 0.66 -5.73 1.14
C ARG A 45 0.31 -5.82 -0.33
N VAL A 46 0.54 -4.74 -1.06
CA VAL A 46 0.21 -4.62 -2.48
C VAL A 46 1.30 -3.85 -3.22
N THR A 47 1.41 -4.07 -4.52
CA THR A 47 2.24 -3.24 -5.39
C THR A 47 1.42 -2.10 -6.00
N GLY A 48 2.08 -1.09 -6.57
CA GLY A 48 1.39 0.01 -7.27
C GLY A 48 0.54 -0.45 -8.47
N ASN A 49 0.77 -1.66 -9.01
CA ASN A 49 -0.01 -2.28 -10.07
C ASN A 49 -1.26 -3.02 -9.58
N SER A 50 -1.50 -3.05 -8.27
CA SER A 50 -2.74 -3.57 -7.69
C SER A 50 -3.85 -2.51 -7.79
N GLY A 51 -5.11 -2.90 -7.64
CA GLY A 51 -6.25 -1.98 -7.61
C GLY A 51 -7.39 -2.52 -6.74
N CYS A 52 -8.30 -1.63 -6.33
CA CYS A 52 -9.52 -1.99 -5.61
C CYS A 52 -10.69 -1.06 -5.96
N GLY A 53 -11.93 -1.49 -5.64
CA GLY A 53 -13.14 -0.69 -5.84
C GLY A 53 -13.39 0.38 -4.76
N LYS A 54 -12.47 0.50 -3.81
CA LYS A 54 -12.44 1.52 -2.74
C LYS A 54 -11.37 2.58 -3.04
N PHE A 55 -11.05 2.78 -4.32
CA PHE A 55 -10.05 3.74 -4.74
C PHE A 55 -10.43 5.14 -4.27
N ALA A 56 -9.42 5.87 -3.81
CA ALA A 56 -9.53 7.30 -3.56
C ALA A 56 -8.30 7.98 -4.16
N SER A 57 -8.52 8.85 -5.12
CA SER A 57 -7.44 9.54 -5.82
C SER A 57 -6.60 10.38 -4.88
N GLY A 58 -5.28 10.35 -5.04
CA GLY A 58 -4.35 11.23 -4.36
C GLY A 58 -2.97 10.62 -4.26
N ALA A 59 -2.00 11.45 -3.86
CA ALA A 59 -0.64 10.97 -3.66
C ALA A 59 -0.61 9.84 -2.60
N PRO A 60 0.18 8.78 -2.81
CA PRO A 60 0.37 7.73 -1.82
C PRO A 60 0.78 8.29 -0.47
N SER A 61 0.22 7.73 0.60
CA SER A 61 0.65 8.03 1.95
C SER A 61 2.09 7.57 2.16
N ARG A 62 2.83 8.29 3.00
CA ARG A 62 4.23 8.01 3.31
C ARG A 62 4.38 7.84 4.81
N SER A 63 4.92 6.72 5.24
CA SER A 63 5.26 6.50 6.65
C SER A 63 6.42 5.54 6.73
N GLU A 64 7.29 5.74 7.71
CA GLU A 64 8.42 4.85 7.98
C GLU A 64 7.91 3.42 8.18
N GLY A 65 8.37 2.51 7.34
CA GLY A 65 8.17 1.09 7.52
C GLY A 65 9.39 0.43 8.15
N ALA A 66 9.31 -0.89 8.29
CA ALA A 66 10.36 -1.70 8.89
C ALA A 66 11.53 -1.99 7.94
N SER A 67 11.66 -1.27 6.81
CA SER A 67 12.77 -1.44 5.85
C SER A 67 14.16 -1.08 6.42
N GLY A 68 14.26 -0.72 7.70
CA GLY A 68 15.51 -0.73 8.42
C GLY A 68 16.26 -2.04 8.17
N LYS A 69 17.57 -1.92 7.89
CA LYS A 69 18.47 -3.07 7.70
C LYS A 69 18.18 -4.09 8.82
N PRO A 70 18.00 -5.39 8.50
CA PRO A 70 17.87 -6.42 9.53
C PRO A 70 19.01 -6.27 10.55
N PRO A 71 18.79 -6.60 11.83
CA PRO A 71 19.87 -6.63 12.81
C PRO A 71 21.06 -7.39 12.21
N ALA A 72 22.28 -6.87 12.42
CA ALA A 72 23.46 -7.60 12.00
C ALA A 72 23.40 -9.01 12.60
N PRO A 73 23.69 -10.06 11.82
CA PRO A 73 23.76 -11.41 12.39
C PRO A 73 24.76 -11.40 13.56
N PRO A 74 24.51 -12.16 14.64
CA PRO A 74 25.49 -12.31 15.70
C PRO A 74 26.81 -12.84 15.10
N PRO A 75 27.96 -12.47 15.67
CA PRO A 75 29.23 -13.01 15.23
C PRO A 75 29.19 -14.53 15.39
N ASN A 76 29.52 -15.27 14.31
CA ASN A 76 29.67 -16.74 14.22
C ASN A 76 28.44 -17.54 13.73
N PHE A 77 27.84 -17.18 12.59
CA PHE A 77 27.09 -18.14 11.76
C PHE A 77 27.97 -18.71 10.66
#